data_AF-A0A139N4T5-F1
#
_entry.id   AF-A0A139N4T5-F1
#
_cell.length_a   1.000
_cell.length_b   1.000
_cell.length_c   1.000
_cell.angle_alpha   90.00
_cell.angle_beta   90.00
_cell.angle_gamma   90.00
#
_symmetry.space_group_name_H-M   'P 1'
#
loop_
_entity.id
_entity.type
_entity.pdbx_description
1 polymer ?
#
loop_
_entity_poly.entity_id
_entity_poly.type
_entity_poly.pdbx_seq_one_letter_code
_entity_poly.pdbx_strand_id
1 'polypeptide(L)'
;MLDIPRLAVYNKMDVAEHLVATAFPNVRISARDKDARTLLRRLIINEIREIFEPFSIRVHQSQAYKLYELNKIALLDHYDFAQEYETITGYINPKNKWRLEEFYD
;
A
#
# COMPACT_ATOMS: atom_id res chain seq x y z
N MET A 1 -10.72 -13.99 15.87
CA MET A 1 -9.98 -12.72 16.07
C MET A 1 -9.74 -12.17 14.68
N LEU A 2 -10.09 -10.92 14.38
CA LEU A 2 -9.98 -10.38 13.02
C LEU A 2 -8.50 -10.31 12.58
N ASP A 3 -8.14 -11.04 11.52
CA ASP A 3 -6.81 -11.08 10.87
C ASP A 3 -6.52 -9.79 10.08
N ILE A 4 -6.80 -8.63 10.68
CA ILE A 4 -6.48 -7.34 10.08
C ILE A 4 -5.06 -6.96 10.51
N PRO A 5 -4.14 -6.71 9.57
CA PRO A 5 -2.80 -6.21 9.89
C PRO A 5 -2.89 -4.92 10.71
N ARG A 6 -2.06 -4.79 11.75
CA ARG A 6 -2.04 -3.64 12.66
C ARG A 6 -0.66 -3.04 12.72
N LEU A 7 -0.59 -1.72 12.61
CA LEU A 7 0.60 -0.93 12.88
C LEU A 7 0.41 -0.17 14.20
N ALA A 8 1.28 -0.42 15.19
CA ALA A 8 1.23 0.30 16.46
C ALA A 8 1.83 1.70 16.30
N VAL A 9 1.07 2.75 16.65
CA VAL A 9 1.52 4.15 16.59
C VAL A 9 1.77 4.68 17.99
N TYR A 10 3.04 4.85 18.33
CA TYR A 10 3.48 5.52 19.55
C TYR A 10 3.60 7.02 19.27
N ASN A 11 2.54 7.76 19.63
CA ASN A 11 2.45 9.20 19.44
C ASN A 11 3.12 9.99 20.59
N LYS A 12 3.28 11.30 20.40
CA LYS A 12 3.81 12.28 21.38
C LYS A 12 5.28 12.11 21.71
N MET A 13 6.08 11.65 20.74
CA MET A 13 7.53 11.52 20.92
C MET A 13 8.26 12.83 21.20
N ASP A 14 7.60 13.98 21.04
CA ASP A 14 8.11 15.31 21.43
C ASP A 14 8.23 15.50 22.95
N VAL A 15 7.52 14.69 23.75
CA VAL A 15 7.52 14.77 25.22
C VAL A 15 7.95 13.45 25.89
N ALA A 16 8.30 12.44 25.10
CA ALA A 16 8.67 11.13 25.61
C ALA A 16 10.20 10.99 25.68
N GLU A 17 10.75 10.94 26.89
CA GLU A 17 12.22 10.88 27.09
C GLU A 17 12.78 9.45 26.99
N HIS A 18 12.04 8.45 27.47
CA HIS A 18 12.54 7.07 27.61
C HIS A 18 11.53 5.99 27.16
N LEU A 19 10.75 6.25 26.11
CA LEU A 19 9.78 5.28 25.62
C LEU A 19 10.43 4.20 24.74
N VAL A 20 10.29 2.93 25.17
CA VAL A 20 10.65 1.74 24.39
C VAL A 20 9.38 1.13 23.80
N ALA A 21 9.29 1.10 22.46
CA ALA A 21 8.19 0.46 21.75
C ALA A 21 8.35 -1.07 21.77
N THR A 22 7.29 -1.79 22.13
CA THR A 22 7.29 -3.25 22.33
C THR A 22 6.36 -3.99 21.38
N ALA A 23 5.34 -3.33 20.83
CA ALA A 23 4.48 -3.91 19.80
C ALA A 23 5.20 -3.89 18.44
N PHE A 24 5.05 -4.93 17.62
CA PHE A 24 5.58 -4.98 16.26
C PHE A 24 4.47 -5.36 15.27
N PRO A 25 4.40 -4.73 14.08
CA PRO A 25 5.18 -3.58 13.64
C PRO A 25 4.77 -2.28 14.38
N ASN A 26 5.70 -1.32 14.49
CA ASN A 26 5.42 -0.03 15.13
C ASN A 26 6.10 1.17 14.47
N VAL A 27 5.54 2.34 14.76
CA VAL A 27 6.07 3.65 14.43
C VAL A 27 6.05 4.56 15.66
N ARG A 28 7.11 5.35 15.83
CA ARG A 28 7.26 6.36 16.87
C ARG A 28 7.28 7.73 16.23
N ILE A 29 6.27 8.56 16.52
CA ILE A 29 6.11 9.90 15.94
C ILE A 29 5.58 10.91 16.96
N SER A 30 5.75 12.19 16.68
CA SER A 30 4.92 13.22 17.27
C SER A 30 3.95 13.75 16.21
N ALA A 31 2.65 13.69 16.45
CA ALA A 31 1.66 14.28 15.56
C ALA A 31 1.78 15.82 15.42
N ARG A 32 2.59 16.48 16.26
CA ARG A 32 2.92 17.90 16.13
C ARG A 32 4.00 18.16 15.08
N ASP A 33 4.78 17.15 14.74
CA ASP A 33 5.76 17.25 13.67
C ASP A 33 5.02 17.36 12.32
N LYS A 34 5.38 18.38 11.54
CA LYS A 34 4.83 18.64 10.20
C LYS A 34 4.98 17.45 9.26
N ASP A 35 6.02 16.63 9.46
CA ASP A 35 6.34 15.51 8.59
C ASP A 35 5.73 14.18 9.07
N ALA A 36 5.11 14.16 10.26
CA ALA A 36 4.57 12.94 10.86
C ALA A 36 3.51 12.25 10.01
N ARG A 37 2.66 13.02 9.32
CA ARG A 37 1.63 12.49 8.42
C ARG A 37 2.26 11.76 7.23
N THR A 38 3.27 12.37 6.62
CA THR A 38 3.97 11.82 5.45
C THR A 38 4.73 10.55 5.86
N LEU A 39 5.41 10.59 7.01
CA LEU A 39 6.12 9.46 7.57
C LEU A 39 5.17 8.28 7.86
N LEU A 40 4.05 8.53 8.52
CA LEU A 40 3.05 7.50 8.83
C LEU A 40 2.47 6.88 7.56
N ARG A 41 2.12 7.71 6.56
CA ARG A 41 1.60 7.22 5.27
C ARG A 41 2.61 6.30 4.59
N ARG A 42 3.89 6.70 4.54
CA ARG A 42 4.97 5.90 3.94
C ARG A 42 5.12 4.56 4.64
N LEU A 43 5.09 4.55 5.97
CA LEU A 43 5.24 3.31 6.74
C LEU A 43 4.06 2.36 6.52
N ILE A 44 2.82 2.86 6.50
CA ILE A 44 1.65 2.03 6.17
C ILE A 44 1.80 1.40 4.77
N ILE A 45 2.23 2.18 3.78
CA ILE A 45 2.46 1.68 2.42
C ILE A 45 3.56 0.60 2.42
N ASN A 46 4.65 0.81 3.15
CA ASN A 46 5.73 -0.18 3.25
C ASN A 46 5.24 -1.48 3.89
N GLU A 47 4.52 -1.40 5.02
CA GLU A 47 3.95 -2.59 5.66
C GLU A 47 3.02 -3.34 4.70
N ILE A 48 2.18 -2.63 3.93
CA ILE A 48 1.31 -3.25 2.90
C ILE A 48 2.15 -3.97 1.85
N ARG A 49 3.27 -3.38 1.39
CA ARG A 49 4.15 -3.99 0.39
C ARG A 49 4.86 -5.25 0.90
N GLU A 50 5.10 -5.36 2.20
CA GLU A 50 5.68 -6.58 2.82
C GLU A 50 4.66 -7.72 2.91
N ILE A 51 3.38 -7.42 3.13
CA ILE A 51 2.31 -8.43 3.24
C ILE A 51 1.64 -8.78 1.90
N PHE A 52 1.79 -7.95 0.88
CA PHE A 52 1.19 -8.15 -0.45
C PHE A 52 2.24 -8.67 -1.43
N GLU A 53 1.78 -9.33 -2.50
CA GLU A 53 2.66 -9.81 -3.57
C GLU A 53 2.77 -8.76 -4.68
N PRO A 54 3.98 -8.50 -5.20
CA PRO A 54 4.14 -7.66 -6.38
C PRO A 54 3.54 -8.35 -7.62
N PHE A 55 2.99 -7.55 -8.53
CA PHE A 55 2.53 -8.03 -9.83
C PHE A 55 2.87 -7.06 -10.96
N SER A 56 2.77 -7.57 -12.18
CA SER A 56 2.89 -6.82 -13.42
C SER A 56 1.87 -7.37 -14.42
N ILE A 57 1.03 -6.50 -14.97
CA ILE A 57 0.03 -6.83 -15.99
C ILE A 57 0.17 -5.87 -17.17
N ARG A 58 -0.15 -6.35 -18.37
CA ARG A 58 -0.21 -5.50 -19.57
C ARG A 58 -1.66 -5.15 -19.82
N VAL A 59 -1.99 -3.86 -19.84
CA VAL A 59 -3.37 -3.39 -19.93
C VAL A 59 -3.53 -2.56 -21.18
N HIS A 60 -4.51 -2.94 -22.00
CA HIS A 60 -4.94 -2.14 -23.13
C HIS A 60 -5.77 -0.93 -22.65
N GLN A 61 -5.67 0.21 -23.33
CA GLN A 61 -6.39 1.43 -22.97
C GLN A 61 -7.91 1.24 -22.87
N SER A 62 -8.51 0.37 -23.71
CA SER A 62 -9.95 0.04 -23.62
C SER A 62 -10.35 -0.66 -22.32
N GLN A 63 -9.39 -1.27 -21.63
CA GLN A 63 -9.60 -1.96 -20.34
C GLN A 63 -9.20 -1.10 -19.14
N ALA A 64 -8.74 0.14 -19.35
CA ALA A 64 -8.29 1.04 -18.27
C ALA A 64 -9.35 1.26 -17.19
N TYR A 65 -10.65 1.18 -17.53
CA TYR A 65 -11.74 1.28 -16.57
C TYR A 65 -11.71 0.16 -15.50
N LYS A 66 -11.19 -1.03 -15.84
CA LYS A 66 -11.05 -2.15 -14.89
C LYS A 66 -10.02 -1.86 -13.80
N LEU A 67 -9.04 -0.98 -14.06
CA LEU A 67 -8.04 -0.59 -13.06
C LEU A 67 -8.66 0.15 -11.87
N TYR A 68 -9.79 0.83 -12.06
CA TYR A 68 -10.53 1.44 -10.95
C TYR A 68 -10.98 0.39 -9.93
N GLU A 69 -11.50 -0.75 -10.40
CA GLU A 69 -11.90 -1.85 -9.53
C GLU A 69 -10.67 -2.54 -8.91
N LEU A 70 -9.58 -2.70 -9.68
CA LEU A 70 -8.33 -3.27 -9.18
C LEU A 70 -7.72 -2.41 -8.06
N ASN A 71 -7.77 -1.07 -8.16
CA ASN A 71 -7.23 -0.14 -7.17
C ASN A 71 -7.97 -0.18 -5.81
N LYS A 72 -9.18 -0.76 -5.76
CA LYS A 72 -9.89 -0.98 -4.47
C LYS A 72 -9.26 -2.10 -3.64
N ILE A 73 -8.54 -3.02 -4.28
CA ILE A 73 -8.04 -4.26 -3.68
C ILE A 73 -6.53 -4.44 -3.83
N ALA A 74 -5.87 -3.59 -4.61
CA ALA A 74 -4.44 -3.59 -4.88
C ALA A 74 -3.88 -2.16 -4.76
N LEU A 75 -2.60 -2.07 -4.42
CA LEU A 75 -1.84 -0.83 -4.45
C LEU A 75 -1.16 -0.71 -5.81
N LEU A 76 -1.73 0.10 -6.70
CA LEU A 76 -1.14 0.37 -8.01
C LEU A 76 -0.01 1.38 -7.91
N ASP A 77 1.07 1.15 -8.65
CA ASP A 77 2.06 2.21 -8.90
C ASP A 77 1.47 3.26 -9.87
N HIS A 78 2.19 4.36 -10.08
CA HIS A 78 1.74 5.40 -11.00
C HIS A 78 1.71 4.88 -12.44
N TYR A 79 0.68 5.29 -13.20
CA TYR A 79 0.46 5.00 -14.61
C TYR A 79 -0.21 6.19 -15.29
N ASP A 80 -0.04 6.34 -16.61
CA ASP A 80 -0.50 7.52 -17.36
C ASP A 80 -1.18 7.22 -18.72
N PHE A 81 -1.20 5.96 -19.16
CA PHE A 81 -1.69 5.50 -20.47
C PHE A 81 -1.22 6.34 -21.65
N ALA A 82 0.07 6.66 -21.69
CA ALA A 82 0.67 7.32 -22.86
C ALA A 82 0.64 6.47 -24.15
N GLN A 83 0.43 5.15 -24.03
CA GLN A 83 0.42 4.19 -25.13
C GLN A 83 -0.86 3.34 -25.13
N GLU A 84 -1.16 2.71 -26.28
CA GLU A 84 -2.31 1.80 -26.44
C GLU A 84 -2.28 0.63 -25.44
N TYR A 85 -1.09 0.13 -25.13
CA TYR A 85 -0.85 -0.82 -24.05
C TYR A 85 0.16 -0.24 -23.06
N GLU A 86 -0.15 -0.35 -21.78
CA GLU A 86 0.77 0.03 -20.70
C GLU A 86 1.01 -1.15 -19.77
N THR A 87 2.23 -1.25 -19.23
CA THR A 87 2.52 -2.22 -18.17
C THR A 87 2.23 -1.57 -16.83
N ILE A 88 1.25 -2.12 -16.13
CA ILE A 88 0.83 -1.64 -14.81
C ILE A 88 1.44 -2.57 -13.75
N THR A 89 2.17 -1.99 -12.81
CA THR A 89 2.74 -2.69 -11.67
C THR A 89 2.03 -2.30 -10.38
N GLY A 90 2.17 -3.15 -9.37
CA GLY A 90 1.63 -2.87 -8.06
C GLY A 90 1.78 -4.04 -7.11
N TYR A 91 1.05 -3.96 -6.01
CA TYR A 91 1.03 -4.98 -4.97
C TYR A 91 -0.42 -5.40 -4.71
N ILE A 92 -0.68 -6.69 -4.64
CA ILE A 92 -2.03 -7.23 -4.40
C ILE A 92 -2.02 -8.23 -3.25
N ASN A 93 -3.12 -8.27 -2.49
CA ASN A 93 -3.30 -9.32 -1.50
C ASN A 93 -3.31 -10.68 -2.20
N PRO A 94 -2.54 -11.70 -1.75
CA PRO A 94 -2.50 -13.01 -2.38
C PRO A 94 -3.88 -13.65 -2.60
N LYS A 95 -4.83 -13.41 -1.69
CA LYS A 95 -6.21 -13.93 -1.80
C LYS A 95 -6.99 -13.35 -2.99
N ASN A 96 -6.57 -12.20 -3.50
CA ASN A 96 -7.20 -11.49 -4.61
C ASN A 96 -6.43 -11.65 -5.94
N LYS A 97 -5.34 -12.43 -5.98
CA LYS A 97 -4.45 -12.54 -7.14
C LYS A 97 -5.18 -12.97 -8.42
N TRP A 98 -6.20 -13.81 -8.30
CA TRP A 98 -7.06 -14.26 -9.42
C TRP A 98 -7.72 -13.10 -10.18
N ARG A 99 -7.90 -11.93 -9.56
CA ARG A 99 -8.44 -10.72 -10.22
C ARG A 99 -7.53 -10.18 -11.32
N LEU A 100 -6.25 -10.52 -11.30
CA LEU A 100 -5.30 -10.16 -12.35
C LEU A 100 -5.55 -10.94 -13.64
N GLU A 101 -6.22 -12.10 -13.56
CA GLU A 101 -6.54 -12.92 -14.72
C GLU A 101 -7.49 -12.24 -15.69
N GLU A 102 -8.29 -11.28 -15.22
CA GLU A 102 -9.17 -10.44 -16.06
C GLU A 102 -8.41 -9.56 -17.08
N PHE A 103 -7.08 -9.51 -16.98
CA PHE A 103 -6.17 -8.75 -17.83
C PHE A 103 -5.20 -9.64 -18.61
N TYR A 104 -5.27 -10.97 -18.46
CA TYR A 104 -4.53 -11.90 -19.32
C TYR A 104 -5.43 -12.23 -20.52
N ASP A 105 -4.91 -11.98 -21.73
CA ASP A 105 -5.58 -12.32 -23.00
C ASP A 105 -5.65 -13.85 -23.20
#